data_AF-A0A0C2CMN9-F1
#
_entry.id   AF-A0A0C2CMN9-F1
#
_cell.length_a   1.000
_cell.length_b   1.000
_cell.length_c   1.000
_cell.angle_alpha   90.00
_cell.angle_beta   90.00
_cell.angle_gamma   90.00
#
_symmetry.space_group_name_H-M   'P 1'
#
loop_
_entity.id
_entity.type
_entity.pdbx_description
1 polymer ?
#
loop_
_entity_poly.entity_id
_entity_poly.type
_entity_poly.pdbx_seq_one_letter_code
_entity_poly.pdbx_strand_id
1 'polypeptide(L)'
;METKVLQFNFDGILGLAFKAMAVNGVTPPFIRAASLGLVDQPIFTVFLKRVGREENVYGGPITYGGLDDENCGRQVIYEPVTEPFFWKFKMKRVSTGTFSSRIGWQAASDTSTNLIAGPSTIVSSIAKGSWRKG
;
A
#
# COMPACT_ATOMS: atom_id res chain seq x y z
N MET A 1 14.88 -28.34 -15.77
CA MET A 1 14.76 -27.00 -15.14
C MET A 1 13.29 -26.82 -14.84
N GLU A 2 12.88 -27.10 -13.59
CA GLU A 2 11.47 -26.97 -13.19
C GLU A 2 11.12 -25.49 -13.11
N THR A 3 10.17 -25.08 -13.94
CA THR A 3 9.55 -23.77 -13.86
C THR A 3 8.75 -23.73 -12.57
N LYS A 4 9.31 -23.12 -11.52
CA LYS A 4 8.58 -22.85 -10.29
C LYS A 4 7.45 -21.87 -10.62
N VAL A 5 6.26 -22.39 -10.89
CA VAL A 5 5.05 -21.58 -11.05
C VAL A 5 4.87 -20.85 -9.73
N LEU A 6 4.78 -19.52 -9.77
CA LEU A 6 4.37 -18.74 -8.61
C LEU A 6 2.91 -19.11 -8.34
N GLN A 7 2.68 -20.02 -7.39
CA GLN A 7 1.34 -20.41 -6.98
C GLN A 7 0.79 -19.32 -6.07
N PHE A 8 -0.20 -18.59 -6.58
CA PHE A 8 -0.97 -17.65 -5.79
C PHE A 8 -2.27 -18.34 -5.34
N ASN A 9 -2.63 -18.18 -4.07
CA ASN A 9 -3.88 -18.71 -3.52
C ASN A 9 -5.05 -17.72 -3.72
N PHE A 10 -5.17 -17.14 -4.91
CA PHE A 10 -6.28 -16.26 -5.29
C PHE A 10 -6.58 -16.36 -6.80
N ASP A 11 -7.85 -16.16 -7.16
CA ASP A 11 -8.32 -16.31 -8.55
C ASP A 11 -8.19 -15.02 -9.38
N GLY A 12 -8.02 -13.85 -8.74
CA GLY A 12 -7.92 -12.58 -9.45
C GLY A 12 -7.55 -11.40 -8.57
N ILE A 13 -7.49 -10.22 -9.21
CA ILE A 13 -7.08 -8.96 -8.58
C ILE A 13 -8.22 -7.95 -8.72
N LEU A 14 -8.61 -7.34 -7.60
CA LEU A 14 -9.52 -6.19 -7.57
C LEU A 14 -8.71 -4.89 -7.53
N GLY A 15 -8.65 -4.17 -8.65
CA GLY A 15 -7.92 -2.90 -8.73
C GLY A 15 -8.60 -1.76 -7.96
N LEU A 16 -7.88 -1.17 -7.00
CA LEU A 16 -8.35 -0.04 -6.17
C LEU A 16 -7.69 1.31 -6.51
N ALA A 17 -6.94 1.36 -7.61
CA ALA A 17 -6.29 2.58 -8.07
C ALA A 17 -7.23 3.49 -8.88
N PHE A 18 -6.69 4.60 -9.36
CA PHE A 18 -7.42 5.58 -10.16
C PHE A 18 -7.75 5.05 -11.56
N LYS A 19 -8.82 5.60 -12.16
CA LYS A 19 -9.26 5.27 -13.52
C LYS A 19 -8.16 5.47 -14.56
N ALA A 20 -7.24 6.42 -14.34
CA ALA A 20 -6.10 6.67 -15.23
C ALA A 20 -5.17 5.45 -15.39
N MET A 21 -5.13 4.54 -14.41
CA MET A 21 -4.39 3.27 -14.53
C MET A 21 -5.16 2.14 -15.18
N ALA A 22 -6.48 2.26 -15.30
CA ALA A 22 -7.29 1.18 -15.83
C ALA A 22 -7.00 1.00 -17.32
N VAL A 23 -6.69 -0.23 -17.72
CA VAL A 23 -6.61 -0.59 -19.13
C VAL A 23 -7.95 -0.24 -19.80
N ASN A 24 -7.86 0.39 -20.97
CA ASN A 24 -9.02 0.89 -21.73
C ASN A 24 -9.89 1.92 -20.99
N GLY A 25 -9.38 2.51 -19.89
CA GLY A 25 -10.10 3.52 -19.12
C GLY A 25 -11.40 2.98 -18.49
N VAL A 26 -11.46 1.70 -18.17
CA VAL A 26 -12.62 1.11 -17.47
C VAL A 26 -12.75 1.73 -16.08
N THR A 27 -13.97 2.08 -15.67
CA THR A 27 -14.19 2.65 -14.32
C THR A 27 -13.90 1.59 -13.24
N PRO A 28 -12.96 1.83 -12.32
CA PRO A 28 -12.66 0.89 -11.23
C PRO A 28 -13.88 0.62 -10.34
N PRO A 29 -14.04 -0.59 -9.78
CA PRO A 29 -15.24 -0.99 -9.03
C PRO A 29 -15.56 -0.06 -7.84
N PHE A 30 -14.57 0.32 -7.05
CA PHE A 30 -14.79 1.21 -5.90
C PHE A 30 -15.22 2.62 -6.33
N ILE A 31 -14.61 3.15 -7.39
CA ILE A 31 -15.02 4.44 -7.98
C ILE A 31 -16.47 4.36 -8.48
N ARG A 32 -16.86 3.24 -9.10
CA ARG A 32 -18.23 3.01 -9.53
C ARG A 32 -19.19 2.95 -8.34
N ALA A 33 -18.86 2.20 -7.30
CA ALA A 33 -19.68 2.09 -6.09
C ALA A 33 -19.91 3.46 -5.43
N ALA A 34 -18.85 4.26 -5.27
CA ALA A 34 -18.94 5.63 -4.78
C ALA A 34 -19.82 6.51 -5.68
N SER A 35 -19.67 6.43 -7.00
CA SER A 35 -20.50 7.23 -7.94
C SER A 35 -21.99 6.86 -7.93
N LEU A 36 -22.31 5.63 -7.50
CA LEU A 36 -23.68 5.14 -7.37
C LEU A 36 -24.26 5.36 -5.97
N GLY A 37 -23.51 5.93 -5.04
CA GLY A 37 -23.96 6.11 -3.65
C GLY A 37 -24.10 4.80 -2.87
N LEU A 38 -23.37 3.75 -3.26
CA LEU A 38 -23.41 2.44 -2.57
C LEU A 38 -22.51 2.36 -1.33
N VAL A 39 -21.80 3.44 -1.02
CA VAL A 39 -20.93 3.58 0.15
C VAL A 39 -21.19 4.92 0.80
N ASP A 40 -21.16 4.97 2.13
CA ASP A 40 -21.46 6.19 2.89
C ASP A 40 -20.43 7.30 2.63
N GLN A 41 -19.16 6.92 2.47
CA GLN A 41 -18.07 7.83 2.13
C GLN A 41 -17.21 7.25 1.00
N PRO A 42 -16.61 8.08 0.12
CA PRO A 42 -15.72 7.63 -0.95
C PRO A 42 -14.32 7.28 -0.41
N ILE A 43 -14.24 6.53 0.68
CA ILE A 43 -13.02 6.13 1.40
C ILE A 43 -13.02 4.62 1.55
N PHE A 44 -11.85 4.01 1.47
CA PHE A 44 -11.62 2.64 1.91
C PHE A 44 -10.37 2.56 2.79
N THR A 45 -10.35 1.61 3.72
CA THR A 45 -9.19 1.30 4.55
C THR A 45 -8.84 -0.17 4.42
N VAL A 46 -7.55 -0.49 4.58
CA VAL A 46 -7.04 -1.85 4.48
C VAL A 46 -6.21 -2.11 5.71
N PHE A 47 -6.63 -3.07 6.54
CA PHE A 47 -5.84 -3.55 7.66
C PHE A 47 -5.31 -4.95 7.34
N LEU A 48 -3.98 -5.07 7.33
CA LEU A 48 -3.28 -6.33 7.11
C LEU A 48 -2.74 -6.84 8.45
N LYS A 49 -3.39 -7.86 9.01
CA LYS A 49 -2.96 -8.51 10.25
C LYS A 49 -1.66 -9.27 10.02
N ARG A 50 -0.68 -9.09 10.91
CA ARG A 50 0.57 -9.85 10.88
C ARG A 50 0.32 -11.27 11.38
N VAL A 51 0.35 -12.24 10.47
CA VAL A 51 0.11 -13.67 10.74
C VAL A 51 1.35 -14.56 10.50
N GLY A 52 2.49 -13.95 10.17
CA GLY A 52 3.75 -14.69 9.99
C GLY A 52 3.70 -15.66 8.81
N ARG A 53 3.93 -16.95 9.07
CA ARG A 53 3.89 -18.04 8.08
C ARG A 53 2.62 -18.89 8.18
N GLU A 54 1.67 -18.48 9.02
CA GLU A 54 0.40 -19.20 9.16
C GLU A 54 -0.41 -19.07 7.87
N GLU A 55 -0.94 -20.21 7.41
CA GLU A 55 -1.80 -20.29 6.23
C GLU A 55 -3.26 -20.46 6.66
N ASN A 56 -4.21 -19.97 5.85
CA ASN A 56 -5.65 -20.12 6.08
C ASN A 56 -6.15 -19.52 7.42
N VAL A 57 -5.50 -18.47 7.91
CA VAL A 57 -5.92 -17.71 9.10
C VAL A 57 -6.45 -16.33 8.71
N TYR A 58 -7.21 -15.69 9.61
CA TYR A 58 -7.76 -14.36 9.37
C TYR A 58 -6.67 -13.31 9.13
N GLY A 59 -6.64 -12.72 7.93
CA GLY A 59 -5.62 -11.78 7.47
C GLY A 59 -5.95 -10.29 7.68
N GLY A 60 -7.16 -9.96 8.13
CA GLY A 60 -7.62 -8.58 8.33
C GLY A 60 -8.69 -8.14 7.31
N PRO A 61 -9.44 -7.06 7.60
CA PRO A 61 -10.52 -6.55 6.77
C PRO A 61 -10.06 -5.51 5.74
N ILE A 62 -10.90 -5.36 4.71
CA ILE A 62 -10.99 -4.14 3.90
C ILE A 62 -12.33 -3.50 4.23
N THR A 63 -12.31 -2.24 4.67
CA THR A 63 -13.51 -1.47 4.96
C THR A 63 -13.78 -0.52 3.81
N TYR A 64 -14.98 -0.58 3.23
CA TYR A 64 -15.45 0.34 2.20
C TYR A 64 -16.50 1.26 2.81
N GLY A 65 -16.44 2.56 2.52
CA GLY A 65 -17.46 3.50 2.98
C GLY A 65 -17.12 4.26 4.26
N GLY A 66 -15.96 4.02 4.86
CA GLY A 66 -15.59 4.65 6.13
C GLY A 66 -14.18 4.32 6.57
N LEU A 67 -13.83 4.86 7.74
CA LEU A 67 -12.62 4.48 8.46
C LEU A 67 -12.88 3.19 9.24
N ASP A 68 -11.80 2.46 9.55
CA ASP A 68 -11.85 1.30 10.42
C ASP A 68 -11.46 1.72 11.84
N ASP A 69 -12.46 2.00 12.68
CA ASP A 69 -12.25 2.47 14.05
C ASP A 69 -11.73 1.38 15.00
N GLU A 70 -11.76 0.10 14.58
CA GLU A 70 -11.30 -1.03 15.38
C GLU A 70 -9.80 -1.28 15.18
N ASN A 71 -9.33 -1.25 13.93
CA ASN A 71 -7.96 -1.64 13.59
C ASN A 71 -7.04 -0.47 13.23
N CYS A 72 -7.58 0.72 12.91
CA CYS A 72 -6.76 1.91 12.66
C CYS A 72 -6.40 2.65 13.96
N GLY A 73 -5.29 3.39 13.94
CA GLY A 73 -4.91 4.26 15.04
C GLY A 73 -5.90 5.42 15.21
N ARG A 74 -5.96 5.99 16.43
CA ARG A 74 -6.87 7.10 16.78
C ARG A 74 -6.71 8.37 15.93
N GLN A 75 -5.59 8.52 15.23
CA GLN A 75 -5.30 9.68 14.39
C GLN A 75 -5.02 9.24 12.97
N VAL A 76 -5.79 9.78 12.02
CA VAL A 76 -5.53 9.66 10.59
C VAL A 76 -4.74 10.89 10.13
N ILE A 77 -3.61 10.65 9.47
CA ILE A 77 -2.79 11.70 8.87
C ILE A 77 -2.98 11.62 7.36
N TYR A 78 -3.46 12.71 6.77
CA TYR A 78 -3.70 12.81 5.34
C TYR A 78 -2.55 13.54 4.65
N GLU A 79 -2.09 13.00 3.52
CA GLU A 79 -1.20 13.67 2.59
C GLU A 79 -1.87 13.68 1.21
N PRO A 80 -1.80 14.80 0.46
CA PRO A 80 -2.46 14.91 -0.83
C PRO A 80 -1.81 13.98 -1.85
N VAL A 81 -2.65 13.39 -2.71
CA VAL A 81 -2.19 12.61 -3.87
C VAL A 81 -1.49 13.55 -4.84
N THR A 82 -0.28 13.20 -5.26
CA THR A 82 0.56 14.02 -6.15
C THR A 82 0.30 13.72 -7.63
N GLU A 83 -0.05 12.48 -7.96
CA GLU A 83 -0.39 12.04 -9.31
C GLU A 83 -1.50 10.98 -9.22
N PRO A 84 -2.74 11.29 -9.69
CA PRO A 84 -3.90 10.41 -9.59
C PRO A 84 -3.87 9.27 -10.62
N PHE A 85 -2.76 8.54 -10.60
CA PHE A 85 -2.51 7.29 -11.30
C PHE A 85 -2.30 6.21 -10.22
N PHE A 86 -1.33 6.42 -9.33
CA PHE A 86 -1.14 5.62 -8.12
C PHE A 86 -1.66 6.34 -6.86
N TRP A 87 -1.80 5.60 -5.75
CA TRP A 87 -1.93 6.18 -4.40
C TRP A 87 -0.60 6.77 -3.93
N LYS A 88 -0.13 7.79 -4.65
CA LYS A 88 1.21 8.37 -4.52
C LYS A 88 1.15 9.73 -3.84
N PHE A 89 2.06 9.95 -2.90
CA PHE A 89 2.14 11.14 -2.07
C PHE A 89 3.58 11.55 -1.81
N LYS A 90 3.77 12.78 -1.32
CA LYS A 90 5.10 13.33 -1.03
C LYS A 90 5.64 12.81 0.30
N MET A 91 6.83 12.23 0.27
CA MET A 91 7.57 11.79 1.46
C MET A 91 8.71 12.77 1.74
N LYS A 92 8.72 13.35 2.95
CA LYS A 92 9.67 14.42 3.32
C LYS A 92 11.05 13.91 3.75
N ARG A 93 11.10 12.72 4.36
CA ARG A 93 12.33 12.18 4.95
C ARG A 93 12.26 10.65 5.07
N VAL A 94 13.39 10.00 4.86
CA VAL A 94 13.63 8.59 5.20
C VAL A 94 14.80 8.52 6.17
N SER A 95 14.69 7.71 7.22
CA SER A 95 15.76 7.56 8.21
C SER A 95 15.77 6.17 8.85
N THR A 96 16.96 5.68 9.19
CA THR A 96 17.18 4.50 10.04
C THR A 96 18.47 4.68 10.82
N GLY A 97 18.49 4.34 12.12
CA GLY A 97 19.68 4.53 12.95
C GLY A 97 20.30 5.92 12.80
N THR A 98 21.54 5.99 12.32
CA THR A 98 22.27 7.25 12.04
C THR A 98 22.07 7.79 10.62
N PHE A 99 21.46 7.01 9.72
CA PHE A 99 21.15 7.45 8.36
C PHE A 99 19.88 8.31 8.34
N SER A 100 19.94 9.45 7.67
CA SER A 100 18.79 10.32 7.41
C SER A 100 18.96 11.01 6.07
N SER A 101 17.99 10.83 5.16
CA SER A 101 17.90 11.58 3.91
C SER A 101 16.66 12.45 3.92
N ARG A 102 16.87 13.77 3.73
CA ARG A 102 15.81 14.78 3.59
C ARG A 102 15.57 15.19 2.14
N ILE A 103 16.17 14.47 1.19
CA ILE A 103 15.79 14.60 -0.21
C ILE A 103 14.31 14.20 -0.26
N GLY A 104 13.44 15.08 -0.72
CA GLY A 104 12.01 14.76 -0.83
C GLY A 104 11.81 13.67 -1.87
N TRP A 105 11.04 12.65 -1.54
CA TRP A 105 10.72 11.53 -2.43
C TRP A 105 9.23 11.48 -2.72
N GLN A 106 8.86 10.69 -3.73
CA GLN A 106 7.50 10.20 -3.89
C GLN A 106 7.41 8.81 -3.27
N ALA A 107 6.33 8.55 -2.54
CA ALA A 107 6.00 7.23 -2.02
C ALA A 107 4.62 6.83 -2.52
N ALA A 108 4.44 5.55 -2.84
CA ALA A 108 3.14 5.00 -3.22
C ALA A 108 2.73 3.95 -2.18
N SER A 109 1.48 4.00 -1.75
CA SER A 109 0.87 2.91 -0.99
C SER A 109 0.36 1.86 -1.97
N ASP A 110 0.85 0.64 -1.87
CA ASP A 110 0.51 -0.46 -2.76
C ASP A 110 0.29 -1.73 -1.95
N THR A 111 -0.96 -2.22 -1.92
CA THR A 111 -1.35 -3.43 -1.18
C THR A 111 -0.98 -4.72 -1.92
N SER A 112 -0.51 -4.63 -3.16
CA SER A 112 -0.08 -5.78 -3.96
C SER A 112 1.39 -6.17 -3.75
N THR A 113 2.18 -5.30 -3.11
CA THR A 113 3.57 -5.61 -2.72
C THR A 113 3.66 -5.98 -1.24
N ASN A 114 4.46 -7.01 -0.96
CA ASN A 114 4.80 -7.42 0.41
C ASN A 114 6.09 -6.77 0.93
N LEU A 115 6.81 -6.02 0.09
CA LEU A 115 8.08 -5.38 0.41
C LEU A 115 8.01 -3.86 0.23
N ILE A 116 8.78 -3.15 1.05
CA ILE A 116 9.08 -1.73 0.84
C ILE A 116 10.20 -1.66 -0.21
N ALA A 117 9.87 -1.11 -1.39
CA ALA A 117 10.83 -0.86 -2.46
C ALA A 117 11.27 0.61 -2.48
N GLY A 118 12.48 0.87 -2.97
CA GLY A 118 13.00 2.21 -3.11
C GLY A 118 14.30 2.27 -3.90
N PRO A 119 14.85 3.47 -4.14
CA PRO A 119 16.10 3.63 -4.85
C PRO A 119 17.23 2.82 -4.21
N SER A 120 18.03 2.14 -5.04
CA SER A 120 19.10 1.23 -4.59
C SER A 120 20.08 1.88 -3.62
N THR A 121 20.41 3.16 -3.82
CA THR A 121 21.30 3.94 -2.94
C THR A 121 20.71 4.15 -1.55
N ILE A 122 19.41 4.40 -1.45
CA ILE A 122 18.70 4.59 -0.18
C ILE A 122 18.55 3.26 0.53
N VAL A 123 18.11 2.21 -0.16
CA VAL A 123 17.97 0.86 0.41
C VAL A 123 19.31 0.33 0.92
N SER A 124 20.40 0.53 0.17
CA SER A 124 21.74 0.14 0.59
C SER A 124 22.21 0.90 1.84
N SER A 125 21.89 2.20 1.93
CA SER A 125 22.24 3.01 3.11
C SER A 125 21.44 2.58 4.35
N ILE A 126 20.17 2.22 4.15
CA ILE A 126 19.33 1.67 5.22
C ILE A 126 19.90 0.35 5.73
N ALA A 127 20.21 -0.59 4.83
CA ALA A 127 20.76 -1.89 5.20
C ALA A 127 22.06 -1.78 6.00
N LYS A 128 22.99 -0.90 5.56
CA LYS A 128 24.25 -0.64 6.29
C LYS A 128 24.03 0.02 7.65
N GLY A 129 23.10 0.98 7.74
CA GLY A 129 22.79 1.70 8.96
C GLY A 129 22.15 0.81 10.04
N SER A 130 21.35 -0.18 9.61
CA SER A 130 20.71 -1.14 10.51
C SER A 130 21.66 -2.23 11.02
N TRP A 131 22.72 -2.58 10.28
CA TRP A 131 23.66 -3.65 10.63
C TRP A 131 24.75 -3.25 11.64
N ARG A 132 25.01 -1.96 11.84
CA ARG A 132 26.09 -1.46 12.71
C ARG A 132 25.79 -1.53 14.23
N LYS A 133 24.79 -2.30 14.66
CA LYS A 133 24.46 -2.53 16.09
C LYS A 133 24.54 -4.02 16.47
N GLY A 134 25.62 -4.69 16.09
CA GLY A 134 26.02 -6.01 16.56
C GLY A 134 27.45 -5.96 17.04
#